data_AF-A0A2R6AXA1-F1
#
_entry.id   AF-A0A2R6AXA1-F1
#
_cell.length_a   1.000
_cell.length_b   1.000
_cell.length_c   1.000
_cell.angle_alpha   90.00
_cell.angle_beta   90.00
_cell.angle_gamma   90.00
#
_symmetry.space_group_name_H-M   'P 1'
#
loop_
_entity.id
_entity.type
_entity.pdbx_description
1 polymer ?
#
loop_
_entity_poly.entity_id
_entity_poly.type
_entity_poly.pdbx_seq_one_letter_code
_entity_poly.pdbx_strand_id
1 'polypeptide(L)'
;MTTKELIMLPGPVNVDHNVLLAMGTAMFNHRGPKFFRLYAEVKEKLRKLLNTKGEVYFITGSGTAGNEFAAANLVSPHEKVVVCSNGFFAERLCDTYKLIGAQVVEVRSEWGKGINLSELKKKLRGRVWWLLFSMKQAQEF
;
A
#
# COMPACT_ATOMS: atom_id res chain seq x y z
N MET A 1 11.39 9.69 34.97
CA MET A 1 10.23 9.42 34.09
C MET A 1 10.47 10.18 32.79
N THR A 2 10.82 9.49 31.71
CA THR A 2 10.89 10.11 30.39
C THR A 2 9.47 10.28 29.87
N THR A 3 9.04 11.52 29.73
CA THR A 3 7.77 11.88 29.08
C THR A 3 7.80 11.37 27.63
N LYS A 4 6.78 10.63 27.23
CA LYS A 4 6.61 10.13 25.85
C LYS A 4 6.44 11.34 24.92
N GLU A 5 7.33 11.50 23.95
CA GLU A 5 7.18 12.51 22.90
C GLU A 5 5.89 12.27 22.12
N LEU A 6 5.07 13.31 21.95
CA LEU A 6 3.84 13.24 21.20
C LEU A 6 4.11 13.55 19.73
N ILE A 7 4.02 12.53 18.89
CA ILE A 7 4.32 12.64 17.45
C ILE A 7 3.00 12.87 16.70
N MET A 8 2.78 14.11 16.24
CA MET A 8 1.61 14.51 15.44
C MET A 8 1.94 14.74 13.96
N LEU A 9 2.96 14.04 13.45
CA LEU A 9 3.28 14.02 12.02
C LEU A 9 2.31 13.10 11.26
N PRO A 10 2.14 13.26 9.94
CA PRO A 10 1.29 12.38 9.13
C PRO A 10 1.84 10.94 8.97
N GLY A 11 2.92 10.62 9.67
CA GLY A 11 3.61 9.33 9.67
C GLY A 11 5.12 9.52 9.81
N PRO A 12 5.81 8.70 10.64
CA PRO A 12 5.24 7.75 11.60
C PRO A 12 4.54 8.46 12.77
N VAL A 13 3.74 7.72 13.53
CA VAL A 13 3.11 8.17 14.79
C VAL A 13 3.55 7.27 15.94
N ASN A 14 3.25 7.65 17.17
CA ASN A 14 3.57 6.83 18.34
C ASN A 14 2.92 5.44 18.25
N VAL A 15 3.72 4.41 18.54
CA VAL A 15 3.24 3.02 18.64
C VAL A 15 2.50 2.81 19.98
N ASP A 16 1.47 1.97 19.95
CA ASP A 16 0.75 1.53 21.15
C ASP A 16 1.68 0.76 22.11
N HIS A 17 1.49 0.93 23.42
CA HIS A 17 2.37 0.32 24.42
C HIS A 17 2.37 -1.22 24.34
N ASN A 18 1.23 -1.85 24.06
CA ASN A 18 1.14 -3.31 23.97
C ASN A 18 1.91 -3.85 22.76
N VAL A 19 1.97 -3.09 21.66
CA VAL A 19 2.75 -3.47 20.47
C VAL A 19 4.24 -3.39 20.78
N LEU A 20 4.70 -2.37 21.50
CA LEU A 20 6.10 -2.26 21.95
C LEU A 20 6.50 -3.44 22.85
N LEU A 21 5.64 -3.81 23.80
CA LEU A 21 5.86 -4.98 24.66
C LEU A 21 5.93 -6.28 23.84
N ALA A 22 5.04 -6.44 22.84
CA ALA A 22 5.06 -7.61 21.95
C ALA A 22 6.35 -7.68 21.11
N MET A 23 6.87 -6.54 20.64
CA MET A 23 8.14 -6.49 19.91
C MET A 23 9.35 -6.88 20.77
N GLY A 24 9.28 -6.69 22.10
CA GLY A 24 10.31 -7.10 23.05
C GLY A 24 10.30 -8.59 23.43
N THR A 25 9.39 -9.39 22.85
CA THR A 25 9.29 -10.82 23.16
C THR A 25 10.43 -11.64 22.55
N ALA A 26 10.82 -12.73 23.21
CA ALA A 26 11.87 -13.62 22.71
C ALA A 26 11.49 -14.26 21.37
N MET A 27 12.46 -14.34 20.45
CA MET A 27 12.30 -15.02 19.17
C MET A 27 11.95 -16.50 19.37
N PHE A 28 11.17 -17.03 18.43
CA PHE A 28 10.83 -18.45 18.38
C PHE A 28 10.97 -18.97 16.94
N ASN A 29 10.99 -20.29 16.79
CA ASN A 29 11.20 -20.94 15.50
C ASN A 29 10.15 -20.51 14.45
N HIS A 30 10.60 -19.85 13.39
CA HIS A 30 9.78 -19.37 12.27
C HIS A 30 9.17 -20.48 11.40
N ARG A 31 9.63 -21.73 11.56
CA ARG A 31 9.05 -22.93 10.92
C ARG A 31 8.33 -23.83 11.93
N GLY A 32 8.18 -23.37 13.17
CA GLY A 32 7.56 -24.13 14.24
C GLY A 32 6.03 -23.96 14.30
N PRO A 33 5.32 -24.84 15.01
CA PRO A 33 3.87 -24.80 15.13
C PRO A 33 3.35 -23.50 15.77
N LYS A 34 4.15 -22.86 16.64
CA LYS A 34 3.82 -21.56 17.24
C LYS A 34 3.71 -20.46 16.17
N PHE A 35 4.64 -20.42 15.20
CA PHE A 35 4.61 -19.44 14.12
C PHE A 35 3.41 -19.65 13.20
N PHE A 36 3.14 -20.90 12.79
CA PHE A 36 2.01 -21.19 11.89
C PHE A 36 0.66 -20.78 12.50
N ARG A 37 0.44 -21.02 13.81
CA ARG A 37 -0.76 -20.54 14.50
C ARG A 37 -0.85 -19.01 14.51
N LEU A 38 0.24 -18.34 14.90
CA LEU A 38 0.28 -16.87 14.90
C LEU A 38 -0.01 -16.29 13.51
N TYR A 39 0.65 -16.83 12.48
CA TYR A 39 0.48 -16.38 11.10
C TYR A 39 -0.98 -16.54 10.64
N ALA A 40 -1.61 -17.70 10.90
CA ALA A 40 -3.00 -17.94 10.54
C ALA A 40 -3.97 -17.00 11.25
N GLU A 41 -3.77 -16.75 12.55
CA GLU A 41 -4.59 -15.83 13.33
C GLU A 41 -4.47 -14.38 12.83
N VAL A 42 -3.25 -13.91 12.56
CA VAL A 42 -3.02 -12.55 12.05
C VAL A 42 -3.59 -12.43 10.62
N LYS A 43 -3.44 -13.47 9.79
CA LYS A 43 -4.00 -13.51 8.43
C LYS A 43 -5.52 -13.33 8.47
N GLU A 44 -6.22 -14.05 9.34
CA GLU A 44 -7.68 -13.95 9.46
C GLU A 44 -8.13 -12.59 10.01
N LYS A 45 -7.40 -12.03 10.99
CA LYS A 45 -7.65 -10.67 11.49
C LYS A 45 -7.48 -9.62 10.39
N LEU A 46 -6.42 -9.73 9.59
CA LEU A 46 -6.16 -8.82 8.47
C LEU A 46 -7.25 -8.95 7.40
N ARG A 47 -7.70 -10.16 7.08
CA ARG A 47 -8.79 -10.41 6.15
C ARG A 47 -10.10 -9.75 6.59
N LYS A 48 -10.42 -9.83 7.89
CA LYS A 48 -11.57 -9.12 8.49
C LYS A 48 -11.41 -7.61 8.43
N LEU A 49 -10.22 -7.10 8.78
CA LEU A 49 -9.92 -5.67 8.75
C LEU A 49 -10.07 -5.07 7.35
N LEU A 50 -9.55 -5.77 6.33
CA LEU A 50 -9.65 -5.38 4.92
C LEU A 50 -11.04 -5.67 4.31
N ASN A 51 -11.94 -6.31 5.07
CA ASN A 51 -13.27 -6.73 4.62
C ASN A 51 -13.25 -7.51 3.29
N THR A 52 -12.35 -8.50 3.18
CA THR A 52 -12.17 -9.29 1.96
C THR A 52 -12.45 -10.78 2.17
N LYS A 53 -12.82 -11.47 1.10
CA LYS A 53 -12.85 -12.94 1.04
C LYS A 53 -11.64 -13.52 0.29
N GLY A 54 -10.80 -12.65 -0.29
CA GLY A 54 -9.60 -13.05 -1.01
C GLY A 54 -8.42 -13.39 -0.11
N GLU A 55 -7.35 -13.87 -0.73
CA GLU A 55 -6.09 -14.12 -0.06
C GLU A 55 -5.44 -12.82 0.41
N VAL A 56 -4.80 -12.88 1.58
CA VAL A 56 -4.01 -11.77 2.13
C VAL A 56 -2.59 -12.27 2.40
N TYR A 57 -1.61 -11.45 2.04
CA TYR A 57 -0.19 -11.77 2.14
C TYR A 57 0.51 -10.70 2.98
N PHE A 58 1.51 -11.14 3.76
CA PHE A 58 2.37 -10.24 4.52
C PHE A 58 3.62 -9.96 3.72
N ILE A 59 3.91 -8.68 3.50
CA ILE A 59 5.14 -8.22 2.87
C ILE A 59 6.08 -7.73 3.97
N THR A 60 7.28 -8.28 4.03
CA THR A 60 8.31 -7.89 4.99
C THR A 60 9.02 -6.62 4.50
N GLY A 61 8.35 -5.48 4.60
CA GLY A 61 8.86 -4.19 4.17
C GLY A 61 7.93 -3.04 4.55
N SER A 62 8.31 -1.82 4.16
CA SER A 62 7.47 -0.63 4.35
C SER A 62 6.30 -0.60 3.37
N GLY A 63 5.42 0.40 3.47
CA GLY A 63 4.34 0.60 2.50
C GLY A 63 4.81 0.71 1.05
N THR A 64 5.99 1.30 0.81
CA THR A 64 6.59 1.37 -0.53
C THR A 64 6.95 0.00 -1.08
N ALA A 65 7.46 -0.91 -0.24
CA ALA A 65 7.75 -2.28 -0.65
C ALA A 65 6.47 -3.03 -1.08
N GLY A 66 5.32 -2.71 -0.48
CA GLY A 66 4.03 -3.24 -0.92
C GLY A 66 3.66 -2.81 -2.35
N ASN A 67 3.92 -1.54 -2.70
CA ASN A 67 3.68 -1.03 -4.06
C ASN A 67 4.62 -1.68 -5.08
N GLU A 68 5.90 -1.82 -4.74
CA GLU A 68 6.89 -2.49 -5.60
C GLU A 68 6.56 -3.98 -5.77
N PHE A 69 6.17 -4.66 -4.70
CA PHE A 69 5.73 -6.05 -4.76
C PHE A 69 4.53 -6.22 -5.71
N ALA A 70 3.53 -5.35 -5.60
CA ALA A 70 2.38 -5.37 -6.51
C ALA A 70 2.81 -5.11 -7.95
N ALA A 71 3.64 -4.10 -8.20
CA ALA A 71 4.11 -3.77 -9.54
C ALA A 71 4.85 -4.95 -10.18
N ALA A 72 5.82 -5.53 -9.48
CA ALA A 72 6.66 -6.60 -9.99
C ALA A 72 5.93 -7.92 -10.25
N ASN A 73 4.80 -8.17 -9.58
CA ASN A 73 4.06 -9.44 -9.70
C ASN A 73 2.79 -9.33 -10.54
N LEU A 74 2.21 -8.14 -10.68
CA LEU A 74 0.95 -7.95 -11.41
C LEU A 74 1.16 -7.47 -12.84
N VAL A 75 2.28 -6.80 -13.13
CA VAL A 75 2.47 -6.11 -14.42
C VAL A 75 3.72 -6.59 -15.13
N SER A 76 3.56 -6.97 -16.39
CA SER A 76 4.68 -7.30 -17.26
C SER A 76 5.21 -6.04 -17.97
N PRO A 77 6.51 -6.03 -18.38
CA PRO A 77 7.04 -4.97 -19.22
C PRO A 77 6.17 -4.75 -20.46
N HIS A 78 6.02 -3.48 -20.84
CA HIS A 78 5.20 -2.99 -21.94
C HIS A 78 3.68 -3.11 -21.76
N GLU A 79 3.18 -3.68 -20.65
CA GLU A 79 1.74 -3.64 -20.35
C GLU A 79 1.28 -2.23 -20.00
N LYS A 80 0.06 -1.91 -20.43
CA LYS A 80 -0.56 -0.61 -20.18
C LYS A 80 -1.22 -0.56 -18.81
N VAL A 81 -0.77 0.39 -17.99
CA VAL A 81 -1.28 0.66 -16.64
C VAL A 81 -1.82 2.08 -16.57
N VAL A 82 -3.04 2.25 -16.06
CA VAL A 82 -3.59 3.58 -15.81
C VAL A 82 -3.38 3.93 -14.34
N VAL A 83 -2.71 5.06 -14.08
CA VAL A 83 -2.48 5.58 -12.72
C VAL A 83 -3.23 6.89 -12.56
N CYS A 84 -4.08 6.96 -11.54
CA CYS A 84 -4.77 8.19 -11.18
C CYS A 84 -3.94 8.98 -10.18
N SER A 85 -3.55 10.20 -10.57
CA SER A 85 -2.56 11.01 -9.86
C SER A 85 -3.16 12.33 -9.39
N ASN A 86 -3.19 12.52 -8.07
CA ASN A 86 -3.64 13.76 -7.42
C ASN A 86 -2.81 14.09 -6.16
N GLY A 87 -1.56 13.60 -6.12
CA GLY A 87 -0.66 13.81 -5.00
C GLY A 87 0.60 12.95 -5.08
N PHE A 88 1.53 13.23 -4.16
CA PHE A 88 2.88 12.65 -4.12
C PHE A 88 2.92 11.12 -4.21
N PHE A 89 2.06 10.40 -3.49
CA PHE A 89 2.11 8.93 -3.49
C PHE A 89 1.72 8.33 -4.84
N ALA A 90 0.79 8.95 -5.57
CA ALA A 90 0.42 8.49 -6.90
C ALA A 90 1.53 8.79 -7.92
N GLU A 91 2.22 9.93 -7.79
CA GLU A 91 3.39 10.25 -8.61
C GLU A 91 4.51 9.22 -8.39
N ARG A 92 4.80 8.85 -7.13
CA ARG A 92 5.73 7.74 -6.82
C ARG A 92 5.28 6.40 -7.38
N LEU A 93 3.97 6.15 -7.43
CA LEU A 93 3.43 4.93 -8.02
C LEU A 93 3.69 4.94 -9.53
N CYS A 94 3.45 6.05 -10.24
CA CYS A 94 3.81 6.20 -11.66
C CYS A 94 5.28 5.84 -11.90
N ASP A 95 6.20 6.35 -11.08
CA ASP A 95 7.63 6.07 -11.22
C ASP A 95 7.98 4.60 -10.99
N THR A 96 7.34 3.96 -10.01
CA THR A 96 7.50 2.52 -9.73
C THR A 96 7.11 1.68 -10.94
N TYR A 97 5.97 1.98 -11.58
CA TYR A 97 5.51 1.22 -12.74
C TYR A 97 6.32 1.51 -14.01
N LYS A 98 6.82 2.74 -14.19
CA LYS A 98 7.76 3.06 -15.27
C LYS A 98 9.07 2.28 -15.12
N LEU A 99 9.58 2.15 -13.88
CA LEU A 99 10.83 1.47 -13.59
C LEU A 99 10.80 -0.01 -13.98
N ILE A 100 9.66 -0.69 -13.81
CA ILE A 100 9.49 -2.09 -14.24
C ILE A 100 9.17 -2.23 -15.75
N GLY A 101 9.18 -1.13 -16.50
CA GLY A 101 8.96 -1.13 -17.95
C GLY A 101 7.50 -1.07 -18.40
N ALA A 102 6.56 -0.78 -17.51
CA ALA A 102 5.15 -0.64 -17.89
C ALA A 102 4.88 0.64 -18.70
N GLN A 103 3.88 0.57 -19.58
CA GLN A 103 3.36 1.76 -20.28
C GLN A 103 2.37 2.50 -19.38
N VAL A 104 2.87 3.42 -18.57
CA VAL A 104 2.06 4.20 -17.64
C VAL A 104 1.28 5.30 -18.36
N VAL A 105 -0.05 5.25 -18.23
CA VAL A 105 -0.97 6.31 -18.65
C VAL A 105 -1.50 7.03 -17.41
N GLU A 106 -0.98 8.21 -17.16
CA GLU A 106 -1.38 9.01 -16.00
C GLU A 106 -2.68 9.79 -16.28
N VAL A 107 -3.65 9.69 -15.37
CA VAL A 107 -4.82 10.58 -15.30
C VAL A 107 -4.55 11.56 -14.17
N ARG A 108 -4.06 12.76 -14.52
CA ARG A 108 -3.61 13.74 -13.53
C ARG A 108 -4.72 14.71 -13.16
N SER A 109 -4.81 15.02 -11.88
CA SER A 109 -5.62 16.11 -11.34
C SER A 109 -4.77 16.94 -10.40
N GLU A 110 -5.20 18.16 -10.12
CA GLU A 110 -4.51 19.02 -9.16
C GLU A 110 -4.40 18.34 -7.80
N TRP A 111 -3.31 18.61 -7.09
CA TRP A 111 -3.10 18.06 -5.76
C TRP A 111 -4.25 18.42 -4.82
N GLY A 112 -4.71 17.45 -4.05
CA GLY A 112 -5.85 17.62 -3.13
C GLY A 112 -7.22 17.64 -3.80
N LYS A 113 -7.31 17.68 -5.15
CA LYS A 113 -8.58 17.58 -5.87
C LYS A 113 -8.89 16.12 -6.26
N GLY A 114 -10.17 15.85 -6.47
CA GLY A 114 -10.64 14.55 -6.94
C GLY A 114 -10.23 14.27 -8.40
N ILE A 115 -10.17 13.00 -8.77
CA ILE A 115 -9.82 12.57 -10.12
C ILE A 115 -10.97 12.87 -11.09
N ASN A 116 -10.66 13.44 -12.26
CA ASN A 116 -11.64 13.64 -13.32
C ASN A 116 -12.12 12.30 -13.91
N LEU A 117 -13.32 11.87 -13.51
CA LEU A 117 -13.90 10.60 -13.94
C LEU A 117 -14.17 10.52 -15.45
N SER A 118 -14.47 11.65 -16.09
CA SER A 118 -14.70 11.70 -17.54
C SER A 118 -13.41 11.48 -18.32
N GLU A 119 -12.31 12.04 -17.85
CA GLU A 119 -10.98 11.79 -18.42
C GLU A 119 -10.52 10.35 -18.16
N LEU A 120 -10.69 9.86 -16.94
CA LEU A 120 -10.41 8.47 -16.59
C LEU A 120 -11.14 7.49 -17.52
N LYS A 121 -12.45 7.67 -17.71
CA LYS A 121 -13.26 6.85 -18.62
C LYS A 121 -12.75 6.88 -20.05
N LYS A 122 -12.23 8.02 -20.54
CA LYS A 122 -11.63 8.11 -21.88
C LYS A 122 -10.34 7.31 -21.97
N LYS A 123 -9.45 7.44 -20.98
CA LYS A 123 -8.14 6.76 -20.93
C LYS A 123 -8.25 5.24 -20.72
N LEU A 124 -9.34 4.79 -20.10
CA LEU A 124 -9.69 3.38 -19.95
C LEU A 124 -10.20 2.72 -21.23
N ARG A 125 -10.54 3.47 -22.30
CA ARG A 125 -11.00 2.87 -23.57
C ARG A 125 -9.83 2.17 -24.27
N GLY A 126 -9.86 0.83 -24.32
CA GLY A 126 -8.83 -0.04 -24.91
C GLY A 126 -8.48 -1.22 -24.00
N ARG A 127 -7.43 -1.99 -24.33
CA ARG A 127 -6.88 -2.99 -23.38
C ARG A 127 -6.11 -2.27 -22.29
N VAL A 128 -6.77 -2.09 -21.14
CA VAL A 128 -6.14 -1.69 -19.88
C VAL A 128 -6.19 -2.89 -18.97
N TRP A 129 -5.03 -3.30 -18.47
CA TRP A 129 -4.90 -4.46 -17.60
C TRP A 129 -5.06 -4.06 -16.14
N TRP A 130 -4.64 -2.84 -15.78
CA TRP A 130 -4.58 -2.37 -14.39
C TRP A 130 -5.02 -0.92 -14.25
N LEU A 131 -5.84 -0.67 -13.24
CA LEU A 131 -6.24 0.66 -12.79
C LEU A 131 -5.79 0.84 -11.35
N LEU A 132 -4.92 1.82 -11.13
CA LEU A 132 -4.28 2.05 -9.84
C LEU A 132 -4.66 3.42 -9.28
N PHE A 133 -4.89 3.46 -7.98
CA PHE A 133 -5.15 4.66 -7.21
C PHE A 133 -4.29 4.65 -5.96
N SER A 134 -3.68 5.79 -5.66
CA SER A 134 -3.21 6.06 -4.31
C SER A 134 -4.22 6.96 -3.63
N MET A 135 -4.68 6.59 -2.43
CA MET A 135 -5.60 7.44 -1.67
C MET A 135 -4.90 8.70 -1.15
N LYS A 136 -5.70 9.76 -0.96
CA LYS A 136 -5.35 11.02 -0.30
C LYS A 136 -4.68 10.72 1.05
N GLN A 137 -3.48 11.25 1.28
CA GLN A 137 -3.05 11.52 2.65
C GLN A 137 -3.96 12.65 3.11
N ALA A 138 -4.80 12.39 4.12
CA ALA A 138 -5.68 13.41 4.67
C ALA A 138 -4.83 14.61 5.11
N GLN A 139 -4.77 15.64 4.25
CA GLN A 139 -4.12 16.92 4.52
C GLN A 139 -5.12 17.92 5.11
N GLU A 140 -6.06 17.42 5.90
CA GLU A 140 -6.91 18.22 6.78
C GLU A 140 -6.82 17.57 8.17
N PHE A 141 -5.95 18.15 9.00
CA PHE A 141 -6.00 18.07 10.45
C PHE A 141 -6.29 19.47 10.96
#